data_AF-A0AAU3KSX3-F1
#
_entry.id   AF-A0AAU3KSX3-F1
#
_cell.length_a   1.000
_cell.length_b   1.000
_cell.length_c   1.000
_cell.angle_alpha   90.00
_cell.angle_beta   90.00
_cell.angle_gamma   90.00
#
_symmetry.space_group_name_H-M   'P 1'
#
loop_
_entity.id
_entity.type
_entity.pdbx_description
1 polymer ?
#
loop_
_entity_poly.entity_id
_entity_poly.type
_entity_poly.pdbx_seq_one_letter_code
_entity_poly.pdbx_strand_id
1 'polypeptide(L)'
;MRIESRLADRLSTLFARWERDHGRPLSDQAVAVALCGDGQVVSPVYLSHLRSGLRVRPAADLLTGLALFFDVPVDYLDCSDDFAGAAPLRDERLRRLFVNASRLSSESLDRIGAVAEILAQAEIR
;
A
#
# COMPACT_ATOMS: atom_id res chain seq x y z
N MET A 1 7.96 -26.06 0.62
CA MET A 1 6.52 -25.74 0.56
C MET A 1 6.40 -24.23 0.60
N ARG A 2 6.11 -23.56 -0.53
CA ARG A 2 5.86 -22.12 -0.53
C ARG A 2 4.49 -21.92 0.12
N ILE A 3 4.42 -21.10 1.15
CA ILE A 3 3.14 -20.60 1.63
C ILE A 3 2.75 -19.53 0.62
N GLU A 4 1.68 -19.76 -0.15
CA GLU A 4 1.10 -18.73 -1.01
C GLU A 4 0.71 -17.55 -0.13
N SER A 5 1.45 -16.46 -0.28
CA SER A 5 1.29 -15.25 0.51
C SER A 5 0.77 -14.18 -0.42
N ARG A 6 -0.46 -13.72 -0.18
CA ARG A 6 -1.07 -12.61 -0.95
C ARG A 6 -0.17 -11.37 -0.94
N LEU A 7 0.52 -11.10 0.17
CA LEU A 7 1.51 -10.03 0.27
C LEU A 7 2.67 -10.26 -0.71
N ALA A 8 3.19 -11.49 -0.80
CA ALA A 8 4.30 -11.82 -1.70
C ALA A 8 3.93 -11.60 -3.17
N ASP A 9 2.71 -12.00 -3.56
CA ASP A 9 2.20 -11.83 -4.92
C ASP A 9 1.99 -10.35 -5.27
N ARG A 10 1.36 -9.60 -4.36
CA ARG A 10 1.12 -8.15 -4.54
C ARG A 10 2.44 -7.39 -4.60
N LEU A 11 3.38 -7.67 -3.70
CA LEU A 11 4.69 -7.03 -3.69
C LEU A 11 5.47 -7.36 -4.97
N SER A 12 5.48 -8.62 -5.41
CA SER A 12 6.13 -9.02 -6.67
C SER A 12 5.51 -8.32 -7.88
N THR A 13 4.19 -8.11 -7.87
CA THR A 13 3.48 -7.36 -8.91
C THR A 13 3.91 -5.89 -8.95
N LEU A 14 4.13 -5.25 -7.80
CA LEU A 14 4.60 -3.86 -7.73
C LEU A 14 6.02 -3.71 -8.30
N PHE A 15 6.92 -4.64 -7.99
CA PHE A 15 8.25 -4.66 -8.60
C PHE A 15 8.15 -4.78 -10.12
N ALA A 16 7.38 -5.74 -10.64
CA ALA A 16 7.21 -5.91 -12.09
C ALA A 16 6.56 -4.70 -12.77
N ARG A 17 5.63 -4.00 -12.09
CA ARG A 17 5.05 -2.75 -12.59
C ARG A 17 6.10 -1.64 -12.67
N TRP A 18 6.86 -1.43 -11.60
CA TRP A 18 7.90 -0.41 -11.57
C TRP A 18 8.93 -0.65 -12.69
N GLU A 19 9.36 -1.90 -12.89
CA GLU A 19 10.32 -2.26 -13.95
C GLU A 19 9.78 -1.95 -15.35
N ARG A 20 8.49 -2.21 -15.59
CA ARG A 20 7.82 -1.85 -16.85
C ARG A 20 7.80 -0.34 -17.07
N ASP A 21 7.49 0.42 -16.03
CA ASP A 21 7.32 1.87 -16.12
C ASP A 21 8.68 2.60 -16.27
N HIS A 22 9.77 2.03 -15.74
CA HIS A 22 11.11 2.64 -15.75
C HIS A 22 12.10 1.99 -16.73
N GLY A 23 11.76 0.85 -17.34
CA GLY A 23 12.60 0.16 -18.32
C GLY A 23 13.89 -0.44 -17.76
N ARG A 24 13.99 -0.66 -16.44
CA ARG A 24 15.18 -1.22 -15.78
C ARG A 24 14.78 -2.09 -14.58
N PRO A 25 15.59 -3.10 -14.21
CA PRO A 25 15.29 -3.96 -13.07
C PRO A 25 15.33 -3.19 -11.74
N LEU A 26 14.43 -3.55 -10.83
CA LEU A 26 14.38 -3.01 -9.47
C LEU A 26 14.92 -4.04 -8.48
N SER A 27 16.09 -3.76 -7.90
CA SER A 27 16.70 -4.67 -6.93
C SER A 27 16.13 -4.46 -5.52
N ASP A 28 16.07 -5.54 -4.75
CA ASP A 28 15.71 -5.48 -3.32
C ASP A 28 16.64 -4.55 -2.54
N GLN A 29 17.91 -4.44 -2.96
CA GLN A 29 18.88 -3.51 -2.38
C GLN A 29 18.51 -2.05 -2.66
N ALA A 30 18.08 -1.72 -3.88
CA ALA A 30 17.68 -0.35 -4.22
C ALA A 30 16.45 0.08 -3.40
N VAL A 31 15.47 -0.81 -3.24
CA VAL A 31 14.30 -0.56 -2.40
C VAL A 31 14.69 -0.44 -0.94
N ALA A 32 15.51 -1.36 -0.40
CA ALA A 32 15.99 -1.28 0.97
C ALA A 32 16.70 0.04 1.28
N VAL A 33 17.56 0.52 0.37
CA VAL A 33 18.25 1.82 0.52
C VAL A 33 17.26 2.98 0.50
N ALA A 34 16.27 2.95 -0.40
CA ALA A 34 15.25 4.00 -0.48
C ALA A 34 14.33 4.05 0.76
N LEU A 35 14.16 2.91 1.45
CA LEU A 35 13.35 2.81 2.66
C LEU A 35 14.11 3.13 3.95
N CYS A 36 15.43 3.25 3.90
CA CYS A 36 16.23 3.66 5.06
C CYS A 36 16.02 5.16 5.34
N GLY A 37 15.01 5.49 6.15
CA GLY A 37 14.75 6.83 6.70
C GLY A 37 14.68 6.81 8.23
N ASP A 38 15.18 7.88 8.88
CA ASP A 38 15.14 8.15 10.33
C ASP A 38 15.31 6.93 11.26
N GLY A 39 16.37 6.14 11.02
CA GLY A 39 16.87 5.16 11.99
C GLY A 39 16.40 3.72 11.82
N GLN A 40 15.57 3.39 10.82
CA GLN A 40 15.28 1.99 10.46
C GLN A 40 16.16 1.49 9.31
N VAL A 41 16.83 0.36 9.54
CA VAL A 41 17.59 -0.35 8.50
C VAL A 41 16.73 -1.46 7.93
N VAL A 42 16.35 -1.34 6.66
CA VAL A 42 15.64 -2.40 5.94
C VAL A 42 16.66 -3.36 5.34
N SER A 43 16.53 -4.66 5.62
CA SER A 43 17.40 -5.68 5.04
C SER A 43 16.93 -6.06 3.63
N PRO A 44 17.80 -6.01 2.59
CA PRO A 44 17.47 -6.50 1.26
C PRO A 44 17.06 -7.98 1.25
N VAL A 45 17.70 -8.79 2.09
CA VAL A 45 17.38 -10.22 2.24
C VAL A 45 15.97 -10.41 2.80
N TYR A 46 15.56 -9.55 3.73
CA TYR A 46 14.21 -9.60 4.29
C TYR A 46 13.15 -9.24 3.24
N LEU A 47 13.40 -8.25 2.37
CA LEU A 47 12.52 -7.94 1.23
C LEU A 47 12.40 -9.12 0.26
N SER A 48 13.51 -9.79 -0.06
CA SER A 48 13.51 -11.00 -0.88
C SER A 48 12.68 -12.13 -0.25
N HIS A 49 12.77 -12.30 1.06
CA HIS A 49 11.95 -13.27 1.80
C HIS A 49 10.46 -12.92 1.80
N LEU A 50 10.11 -11.63 1.88
CA LEU A 50 8.72 -11.19 1.75
C LEU A 50 8.18 -11.47 0.35
N ARG A 51 8.94 -11.13 -0.71
CA ARG A 51 8.57 -11.36 -2.11
C ARG A 51 8.41 -12.83 -2.47
N SER A 52 9.14 -13.71 -1.80
CA SER A 52 9.09 -15.16 -2.03
C SER A 52 8.08 -15.90 -1.16
N GLY A 53 7.43 -15.21 -0.21
CA GLY A 53 6.50 -15.80 0.75
C GLY A 53 7.18 -16.57 1.89
N LEU A 54 8.52 -16.54 1.98
CA LEU A 54 9.27 -17.10 3.11
C LEU A 54 8.99 -16.34 4.42
N ARG A 55 8.64 -15.06 4.32
CA ARG A 55 8.12 -14.23 5.41
C ARG A 55 6.80 -13.62 4.97
N VAL A 56 5.85 -13.52 5.90
CA VAL A 56 4.46 -13.12 5.60
C VAL A 56 3.94 -11.99 6.50
N ARG A 57 4.68 -11.63 7.55
CA ARG A 57 4.32 -10.57 8.51
C ARG A 57 5.46 -9.55 8.64
N PRO A 58 5.51 -8.53 7.78
CA PRO A 58 6.35 -7.35 7.98
C PRO A 58 5.82 -6.50 9.14
N ALA A 59 6.69 -5.64 9.69
CA ALA A 59 6.27 -4.59 10.62
C ALA A 59 5.43 -3.52 9.89
N ALA A 60 4.55 -2.83 10.61
CA ALA A 60 3.67 -1.79 10.05
C ALA A 60 4.47 -0.67 9.36
N ASP A 61 5.56 -0.20 9.96
CA ASP A 61 6.40 0.85 9.37
C ASP A 61 6.97 0.44 8.02
N LEU A 62 7.37 -0.82 7.86
CA LEU A 62 7.87 -1.35 6.60
C LEU A 62 6.78 -1.42 5.53
N LEU A 63 5.54 -1.78 5.91
CA LEU A 63 4.40 -1.75 5.00
C LEU A 63 4.10 -0.33 4.53
N THR A 64 4.09 0.63 5.46
CA THR A 64 3.89 2.05 5.13
C THR A 64 4.97 2.57 4.20
N GLY A 65 6.24 2.28 4.49
CA GLY A 65 7.36 2.67 3.63
C GLY A 65 7.25 2.07 2.22
N LEU A 66 6.91 0.79 2.11
CA LEU A 66 6.70 0.12 0.82
C LEU A 66 5.52 0.72 0.05
N ALA A 67 4.42 1.01 0.74
CA ALA A 67 3.24 1.64 0.16
C ALA A 67 3.57 3.02 -0.43
N LEU A 68 4.29 3.84 0.33
CA LEU A 68 4.77 5.15 -0.11
C LEU A 68 5.75 5.04 -1.29
N PHE A 69 6.71 4.11 -1.25
CA PHE A 69 7.69 3.92 -2.32
C PHE A 69 7.04 3.53 -3.66
N PHE A 70 6.03 2.66 -3.62
CA PHE A 70 5.33 2.19 -4.83
C PHE A 70 4.10 3.02 -5.21
N ASP A 71 3.82 4.10 -4.48
CA ASP A 71 2.66 4.97 -4.68
C ASP A 71 1.34 4.17 -4.70
N VAL A 72 1.15 3.34 -3.67
CA VAL A 72 -0.06 2.56 -3.45
C VAL A 72 -0.56 2.75 -2.02
N PRO A 73 -1.87 2.64 -1.77
CA PRO A 73 -2.37 2.70 -0.41
C PRO A 73 -1.93 1.46 0.41
N VAL A 74 -1.70 1.65 1.71
CA VAL A 74 -1.10 0.62 2.60
C VAL A 74 -1.95 -0.65 2.73
N ASP A 75 -3.27 -0.52 2.61
CA ASP A 75 -4.26 -1.60 2.59
C ASP A 75 -4.09 -2.54 1.39
N TYR A 76 -3.47 -2.07 0.31
CA TYR A 76 -3.09 -2.90 -0.81
C TYR A 76 -2.00 -3.89 -0.41
N LEU A 77 -1.11 -3.56 0.52
CA LEU A 77 -0.08 -4.50 0.99
C LEU A 77 -0.52 -5.27 2.24
N ASP A 78 -1.36 -4.67 3.08
CA ASP A 78 -1.89 -5.34 4.26
C ASP A 78 -2.88 -6.46 3.87
N CYS A 79 -2.47 -7.69 4.16
CA CYS A 79 -3.27 -8.90 3.92
C CYS A 79 -3.72 -9.55 5.23
N SER A 80 -3.59 -8.86 6.36
CA SER A 80 -4.18 -9.31 7.62
C SER A 80 -5.70 -9.19 7.55
N ASP A 81 -6.42 -10.21 8.04
CA ASP A 81 -7.88 -10.14 8.18
C ASP A 81 -8.33 -9.06 9.20
N ASP A 82 -7.37 -8.45 9.93
CA ASP A 82 -7.56 -7.42 10.96
C ASP A 82 -7.44 -5.97 10.43
N PHE A 83 -7.19 -5.75 9.13
CA PHE A 83 -7.19 -4.39 8.59
C PHE A 83 -8.64 -3.86 8.48
N ALA A 84 -9.11 -3.26 9.57
CA ALA A 84 -10.38 -2.54 9.64
C ALA A 84 -10.51 -1.41 8.58
N GLY A 85 -9.43 -1.05 7.89
CA GLY A 85 -9.43 -0.07 6.80
C GLY A 85 -9.87 -0.60 5.42
N ALA A 86 -10.03 -1.92 5.23
CA ALA A 86 -10.55 -2.51 3.98
C ALA A 86 -12.01 -2.98 4.09
N ALA A 87 -12.57 -3.04 5.30
CA ALA A 87 -14.00 -3.23 5.53
C ALA A 87 -14.91 -2.27 4.72
N PRO A 88 -14.55 -1.00 4.44
CA PRO A 88 -15.44 -0.07 3.75
C PRO A 88 -15.62 -0.40 2.25
N LEU A 89 -14.69 -1.10 1.60
CA LEU A 89 -14.77 -1.38 0.15
C LEU A 89 -15.69 -2.55 -0.23
N ARG A 90 -16.35 -3.19 0.76
CA ARG A 90 -17.51 -4.06 0.51
C ARG A 90 -18.79 -3.27 0.25
N ASP A 91 -18.84 -2.00 0.65
CA ASP A 91 -19.98 -1.13 0.40
C ASP A 91 -19.92 -0.58 -1.04
N GLU A 92 -20.93 -0.90 -1.84
CA GLU A 92 -21.06 -0.46 -3.23
C GLU A 92 -21.13 1.07 -3.37
N ARG A 93 -21.52 1.80 -2.32
CA ARG A 93 -21.51 3.27 -2.30
C ARG A 93 -20.08 3.78 -2.20
N LEU A 94 -19.28 3.22 -1.29
CA LEU A 94 -17.88 3.60 -1.12
C LEU A 94 -17.02 3.18 -2.32
N ARG A 95 -17.32 2.03 -2.93
CA ARG A 95 -16.68 1.60 -4.18
C ARG A 95 -16.92 2.59 -5.32
N ARG A 96 -18.16 3.06 -5.50
CA ARG A 96 -18.48 4.07 -6.53
C ARG A 96 -17.83 5.42 -6.26
N LEU A 97 -17.77 5.83 -5.00
CA LEU A 97 -17.05 7.04 -4.61
C LEU A 97 -15.57 6.94 -4.96
N PHE A 98 -14.93 5.81 -4.66
CA PHE A 98 -13.53 5.56 -4.99
C PHE A 98 -13.26 5.64 -6.51
N VAL A 99 -14.09 4.97 -7.34
CA VAL A 99 -13.96 5.00 -8.81
C VAL A 99 -14.12 6.40 -9.39
N ASN A 100 -14.96 7.22 -8.79
CA ASN A 100 -15.15 8.60 -9.22
C ASN A 100 -14.00 9.50 -8.75
N ALA A 101 -13.57 9.32 -7.50
CA ALA A 101 -12.47 10.05 -6.89
C ALA A 101 -11.15 9.84 -7.65
N SER A 102 -10.89 8.62 -8.16
CA SER A 102 -9.67 8.31 -8.91
C SER A 102 -9.52 9.05 -10.25
N ARG A 103 -10.54 9.81 -10.68
CA ARG A 103 -10.53 10.61 -11.92
C ARG A 103 -10.36 12.11 -11.67
N LEU A 104 -10.30 12.51 -10.40
CA LEU A 104 -10.27 13.91 -10.01
C LEU A 104 -8.84 14.42 -9.86
N SER A 105 -8.68 15.74 -9.97
CA SER A 105 -7.43 16.41 -9.63
C SER A 105 -7.19 16.38 -8.12
N SER A 106 -5.93 16.48 -7.68
CA SER A 106 -5.56 16.52 -6.26
C SER A 106 -6.30 17.63 -5.50
N GLU A 107 -6.42 18.82 -6.08
CA GLU A 107 -7.19 19.93 -5.49
C GLU A 107 -8.68 19.57 -5.27
N SER A 108 -9.26 18.81 -6.19
CA SER A 108 -10.66 18.37 -6.06
C SER A 108 -10.81 17.24 -5.03
N LEU A 109 -9.80 16.38 -4.90
CA LEU A 109 -9.74 15.35 -3.86
C LEU A 109 -9.65 15.96 -2.46
N ASP A 110 -8.80 16.98 -2.28
CA ASP A 110 -8.67 17.69 -1.00
C ASP A 110 -9.99 18.31 -0.56
N ARG A 111 -10.73 18.91 -1.51
CA ARG A 111 -12.06 19.48 -1.25
C ARG A 111 -13.08 18.41 -0.85
N ILE A 112 -13.06 17.24 -1.49
CA ILE A 112 -13.94 16.12 -1.12
C ILE A 112 -13.58 15.58 0.26
N GLY A 113 -12.30 15.49 0.60
CA GLY A 113 -11.83 15.14 1.94
C GLY A 113 -12.40 16.07 3.00
N ALA A 114 -12.31 17.38 2.78
CA ALA A 114 -12.86 18.38 3.70
C ALA A 114 -14.39 18.25 3.90
N VAL A 115 -15.14 17.95 2.84
CA VAL A 115 -16.59 17.72 2.94
C VAL A 115 -16.90 16.43 3.73
N ALA A 116 -16.14 15.36 3.51
CA ALA A 116 -16.30 14.12 4.24
C ALA A 116 -16.04 14.29 5.74
N GLU A 117 -15.02 15.08 6.12
CA GLU A 117 -14.73 15.43 7.51
C GLU A 117 -15.87 16.21 8.17
N ILE A 118 -16.45 17.19 7.47
CA ILE A 118 -17.59 17.98 7.97
C ILE A 118 -18.80 17.06 8.26
N LEU A 119 -19.10 16.14 7.34
CA LEU A 119 -20.22 15.21 7.49
C LEU A 119 -19.99 14.24 8.65
N ALA A 120 -18.77 13.68 8.76
CA ALA A 120 -18.42 12.79 9.88
C ALA A 120 -18.57 13.50 11.23
N GLN A 121 -18.15 14.76 11.32
CA GLN A 121 -18.27 15.56 12.55
C GLN A 121 -19.73 15.87 12.91
N ALA A 122 -20.62 15.97 11.92
CA ALA A 122 -22.04 16.25 12.13
C ALA A 122 -22.83 15.03 12.63
N GLU A 123 -22.42 13.81 12.26
CA GLU A 123 -23.08 12.56 12.66
C GLU A 123 -22.70 12.07 14.07
N ILE A 124 -21.61 12.60 14.63
CA ILE A 124 -21.12 12.27 15.98
C ILE A 124 -21.85 13.09 17.09
N ARG A 125 -22.65 14.10 16.73
CA ARG A 125 -23.47 14.90 17.66
C ARG A 125 -24.90 14.38 17.78
#